data_AF-A0A843A4N8-F1
#
_entry.id   AF-A0A843A4N8-F1
#
_cell.length_a   1.000
_cell.length_b   1.000
_cell.length_c   1.000
_cell.angle_alpha   90.00
_cell.angle_beta   90.00
_cell.angle_gamma   90.00
#
_symmetry.space_group_name_H-M   'P 1'
#
loop_
_entity.id
_entity.type
_entity.pdbx_description
1 polymer ?
#
loop_
_entity_poly.entity_id
_entity_poly.type
_entity_poly.pdbx_seq_one_letter_code
_entity_poly.pdbx_strand_id
1 'polypeptide(L)'
;MRQMNADAVEMIPVRLIISLAIISAIAVMMVFASSSLRILLAEHQVEQECRLLESTLSTMVGSGVPRDVDEASAAEGTKRVQTFTLPDSLLYLSFGGDPDSLNTGILKPGLIEDGAAIFYQVEGGSKQVIWLPKETYKFREGTYVDHKWVIKGAGQSYIVHSGGKITLVFERVQKNRIIYILIHGTDESTV
;
A
#
# COMPACT_ATOMS: atom_id res chain seq x y z
N MET A 1 43.98 9.95 61.57
CA MET A 1 42.63 9.99 60.96
C MET A 1 42.69 10.75 59.63
N ARG A 2 42.86 10.03 58.51
CA ARG A 2 42.85 10.63 57.15
C ARG A 2 42.45 9.55 56.13
N GLN A 3 41.31 8.92 56.36
CA GLN A 3 40.74 7.88 55.48
C GLN A 3 39.35 8.25 54.92
N MET A 4 38.77 9.39 55.32
CA MET A 4 37.39 9.77 54.93
C MET A 4 37.25 10.48 53.58
N ASN A 5 38.33 10.75 52.84
CA ASN A 5 38.26 11.55 51.60
C ASN A 5 38.62 10.79 50.31
N ALA A 6 39.13 9.55 50.39
CA ALA A 6 39.45 8.77 49.20
C ALA A 6 38.18 8.18 48.56
N ASP A 7 37.33 7.56 49.38
CA ASP A 7 36.06 6.95 48.95
C ASP A 7 35.08 7.98 48.35
N ALA A 8 35.10 9.21 48.86
CA ALA A 8 34.24 10.30 48.38
C ALA A 8 34.68 10.83 47.00
N VAL A 9 35.98 10.81 46.69
CA VAL A 9 36.54 11.24 45.40
C VAL A 9 36.39 10.13 44.35
N GLU A 10 36.50 8.86 44.74
CA GLU A 10 36.27 7.70 43.84
C GLU A 10 34.79 7.54 43.43
N MET A 11 33.83 8.05 44.21
CA MET A 11 32.42 8.02 43.84
C MET A 11 32.05 8.92 42.64
N ILE A 12 32.79 10.00 42.40
CA ILE A 12 32.46 10.95 41.33
C ILE A 12 32.65 10.32 39.93
N PRO A 13 33.79 9.69 39.60
CA PRO A 13 33.97 8.98 38.33
C PRO A 13 32.99 7.81 38.16
N VAL A 14 32.72 7.04 39.22
CA VAL A 14 31.82 5.89 39.16
C VAL A 14 30.38 6.31 38.82
N ARG A 15 29.88 7.38 39.45
CA ARG A 15 28.55 7.92 39.13
C ARG A 15 28.47 8.40 37.69
N LEU A 16 29.53 9.02 37.17
CA LEU A 16 29.59 9.48 35.79
C LEU A 16 29.53 8.31 34.80
N ILE A 17 30.25 7.21 35.08
CA ILE A 17 30.19 5.99 34.25
C ILE A 17 28.79 5.38 34.26
N ILE A 18 28.16 5.27 35.44
CA ILE A 18 26.78 4.75 35.57
C ILE A 18 25.79 5.63 34.81
N SER A 19 25.88 6.95 34.96
CA SER A 19 25.03 7.89 34.23
C SER A 19 25.22 7.78 32.71
N LEU A 20 26.47 7.64 32.25
CA LEU A 20 26.77 7.46 30.83
C LEU A 20 26.22 6.13 30.30
N ALA A 21 26.33 5.05 31.07
CA ALA A 21 25.76 3.75 30.73
C ALA A 21 24.23 3.82 30.60
N ILE A 22 23.55 4.50 31.52
CA ILE A 22 22.09 4.70 31.47
C ILE A 22 21.69 5.53 30.25
N ILE A 23 22.37 6.65 29.99
CA ILE A 23 22.10 7.49 28.82
C ILE A 23 22.30 6.70 27.53
N SER A 24 23.39 5.92 27.44
CA SER A 24 23.65 5.06 26.29
C SER A 24 22.54 4.02 26.10
N ALA A 25 22.08 3.38 27.18
CA ALA A 25 20.98 2.42 27.12
C ALA A 25 19.68 3.07 26.63
N ILE A 26 19.36 4.27 27.13
CA ILE A 26 18.19 5.05 26.70
C ILE A 26 18.30 5.43 25.22
N ALA A 27 19.47 5.90 24.76
CA ALA A 27 19.69 6.27 23.38
C ALA A 27 19.47 5.08 22.43
N VAL A 28 19.99 3.90 22.79
CA VAL A 28 19.78 2.67 22.02
C VAL A 28 18.29 2.31 21.95
N MET A 29 17.58 2.35 23.08
CA MET A 29 16.12 2.10 23.10
C MET A 29 15.35 3.10 22.23
N MET A 30 15.75 4.37 22.23
CA MET A 30 15.12 5.41 21.43
C MET A 30 15.29 5.17 19.93
N VAL A 31 16.46 4.69 19.49
CA VAL A 31 16.70 4.31 18.10
C VAL A 31 15.75 3.18 17.67
N PHE A 32 15.64 2.11 18.47
CA PHE A 32 14.71 1.02 18.17
C PHE A 32 13.25 1.46 18.18
N ALA A 33 12.85 2.33 19.11
CA ALA A 33 11.50 2.89 19.14
C ALA A 33 11.20 3.71 17.87
N SER A 34 12.17 4.48 17.39
CA SER A 34 12.02 5.32 16.20
C SER A 34 11.81 4.50 14.91
N SER A 35 12.51 3.37 14.76
CA SER A 35 12.33 2.49 13.59
C SER A 35 10.93 1.89 13.56
N SER A 36 10.43 1.42 14.70
CA SER A 36 9.08 0.84 14.80
C SER A 36 8.00 1.88 14.53
N LEU A 37 8.18 3.10 15.03
CA LEU A 37 7.23 4.19 14.81
C LEU A 37 7.17 4.61 13.33
N ARG A 38 8.31 4.60 12.63
CA ARG A 38 8.35 4.88 11.18
C ARG A 38 7.56 3.84 10.38
N ILE A 39 7.71 2.55 10.71
CA ILE A 39 6.95 1.46 10.07
C ILE A 39 5.45 1.66 10.29
N LEU A 40 5.03 1.90 11.54
CA LEU A 40 3.63 2.13 11.90
C LEU A 40 3.03 3.32 11.15
N LEU A 41 3.75 4.44 11.07
CA LEU A 41 3.30 5.63 10.35
C LEU A 41 3.17 5.37 8.85
N ALA A 42 4.10 4.61 8.26
CA ALA A 42 4.04 4.25 6.85
C ALA A 42 2.84 3.32 6.56
N GLU A 43 2.61 2.30 7.38
CA GLU A 43 1.42 1.43 7.25
C GLU A 43 0.13 2.25 7.37
N HIS A 44 0.06 3.14 8.37
CA HIS A 44 -1.11 3.99 8.58
C HIS A 44 -1.38 4.93 7.40
N GLN A 45 -0.33 5.50 6.80
CA GLN A 45 -0.45 6.33 5.61
C GLN A 45 -1.05 5.55 4.43
N VAL A 46 -0.56 4.33 4.16
CA VAL A 46 -1.10 3.48 3.09
C VAL A 46 -2.56 3.11 3.37
N GLU A 47 -2.89 2.76 4.61
CA GLU A 47 -4.25 2.43 5.02
C GLU A 47 -5.21 3.61 4.81
N GLN A 48 -4.81 4.82 5.19
CA GLN A 48 -5.59 6.04 4.97
C GLN A 48 -5.88 6.27 3.48
N GLU A 49 -4.86 6.15 2.63
CA GLU A 49 -5.01 6.28 1.17
C GLU A 49 -5.96 5.21 0.60
N CYS A 50 -5.92 3.98 1.11
CA CYS A 50 -6.85 2.92 0.71
C CYS A 50 -8.30 3.20 1.17
N ARG A 51 -8.50 3.78 2.36
CA ARG A 51 -9.83 4.17 2.86
C ARG A 51 -10.40 5.35 2.05
N LEU A 52 -9.55 6.31 1.67
CA LEU A 52 -9.93 7.39 0.78
C LEU A 52 -10.35 6.85 -0.59
N LEU A 53 -9.58 5.90 -1.14
CA LEU A 53 -9.97 5.20 -2.37
C LEU A 53 -11.33 4.52 -2.23
N GLU A 54 -11.57 3.76 -1.17
CA GLU A 54 -12.86 3.09 -0.95
C GLU A 54 -14.03 4.09 -0.95
N SER A 55 -13.85 5.23 -0.28
CA SER A 55 -14.82 6.32 -0.30
C SER A 55 -15.05 6.87 -1.72
N THR A 56 -13.98 7.14 -2.46
CA THR A 56 -14.05 7.61 -3.86
C THR A 56 -14.79 6.61 -4.76
N LEU A 57 -14.50 5.31 -4.61
CA LEU A 57 -15.10 4.24 -5.39
C LEU A 57 -16.55 3.95 -4.99
N SER A 58 -16.96 4.19 -3.76
CA SER A 58 -18.32 3.89 -3.28
C SER A 58 -19.40 4.53 -4.16
N THR A 59 -19.20 5.77 -4.61
CA THR A 59 -20.13 6.46 -5.53
C THR A 59 -20.13 5.85 -6.92
N MET A 60 -18.97 5.42 -7.41
CA MET A 60 -18.82 4.77 -8.71
C MET A 60 -19.51 3.41 -8.74
N VAL A 61 -19.40 2.64 -7.65
CA VAL A 61 -20.06 1.33 -7.57
C VAL A 61 -21.56 1.47 -7.25
N GLY A 62 -21.96 2.46 -6.46
CA GLY A 62 -23.36 2.68 -6.11
C GLY A 62 -24.23 3.16 -7.28
N SER A 63 -23.74 4.10 -8.10
CA SER A 63 -24.56 4.74 -9.15
C SER A 63 -23.88 4.89 -10.50
N GLY A 64 -22.64 4.40 -10.65
CA GLY A 64 -21.93 4.48 -11.93
C GLY A 64 -22.51 3.56 -13.01
N VAL A 65 -22.33 3.95 -14.26
CA VAL A 65 -22.67 3.14 -15.42
C VAL A 65 -21.44 2.31 -15.83
N PRO A 66 -21.54 0.97 -15.91
CA PRO A 66 -20.46 0.15 -16.43
C PRO A 66 -20.39 0.27 -17.96
N ARG A 67 -19.17 0.35 -18.52
CA ARG A 67 -18.97 0.11 -19.94
C ARG A 67 -19.00 -1.38 -20.25
N ASP A 68 -19.76 -1.78 -21.26
CA ASP A 68 -19.67 -3.14 -21.77
C ASP A 68 -18.36 -3.31 -22.58
N VAL A 69 -17.49 -4.22 -22.12
CA VAL A 69 -16.20 -4.52 -22.77
C VAL A 69 -16.40 -5.46 -23.96
N ASP A 70 -17.51 -6.20 -24.00
CA ASP A 70 -17.85 -7.11 -25.09
C ASP A 70 -18.43 -6.35 -26.31
N GLU A 71 -18.83 -5.08 -26.12
CA GLU A 71 -19.35 -4.22 -27.18
C GLU A 71 -18.31 -3.17 -27.62
N ALA A 72 -17.81 -3.31 -28.86
CA ALA A 72 -16.80 -2.42 -29.42
C ALA A 72 -17.26 -0.95 -29.55
N SER A 73 -18.56 -0.68 -29.65
CA SER A 73 -19.14 0.67 -29.71
C SER A 73 -19.50 1.27 -28.36
N ALA A 74 -19.35 0.53 -27.25
CA ALA A 74 -19.79 1.00 -25.95
C ALA A 74 -19.07 2.29 -25.53
N ALA A 75 -19.86 3.19 -24.96
CA ALA A 75 -19.37 4.42 -24.33
C ALA A 75 -18.51 4.08 -23.10
N GLU A 76 -17.60 5.00 -22.75
CA GLU A 76 -16.75 4.86 -21.58
C GLU A 76 -17.55 4.68 -20.28
N GLY A 77 -17.02 3.86 -19.37
CA GLY A 77 -17.65 3.60 -18.10
C GLY A 77 -17.47 4.79 -17.16
N THR A 78 -18.17 4.76 -16.03
CA THR A 78 -17.89 5.74 -14.98
C THR A 78 -16.46 5.55 -14.49
N LYS A 79 -15.67 6.62 -14.57
CA LYS A 79 -14.27 6.65 -14.15
C LYS A 79 -14.09 7.46 -12.87
N ARG A 80 -13.13 7.05 -12.05
CA ARG A 80 -12.61 7.81 -10.93
C ARG A 80 -11.09 7.83 -11.02
N VAL A 81 -10.52 9.00 -10.84
CA VAL A 81 -9.07 9.19 -10.77
C VAL A 81 -8.71 9.39 -9.31
N GLN A 82 -7.83 8.55 -8.78
CA GLN A 82 -7.28 8.70 -7.43
C GLN A 82 -5.78 8.89 -7.54
N THR A 83 -5.30 9.94 -6.88
CA THR A 83 -3.87 10.14 -6.68
C THR A 83 -3.53 9.68 -5.28
N PHE A 84 -2.58 8.76 -5.18
CA PHE A 84 -2.09 8.21 -3.93
C PHE A 84 -0.79 8.91 -3.56
N THR A 85 -0.62 9.27 -2.29
CA THR A 85 0.66 9.71 -1.74
C THR A 85 1.18 8.60 -0.83
N LEU A 86 1.96 7.70 -1.40
CA LEU A 86 2.44 6.49 -0.72
C LEU A 86 3.81 6.77 -0.06
N PRO A 87 4.10 6.17 1.11
CA PRO A 87 5.39 6.32 1.75
C PRO A 87 6.50 5.71 0.89
N ASP A 88 7.69 6.31 0.87
CA ASP A 88 8.83 5.82 0.08
C ASP A 88 9.25 4.39 0.46
N SER A 89 8.96 3.97 1.69
CA SER A 89 9.21 2.62 2.19
C SER A 89 8.20 1.58 1.72
N LEU A 90 7.25 1.90 0.85
CA LEU A 90 6.31 0.93 0.30
C LEU A 90 7.05 -0.08 -0.60
N LEU A 91 6.91 -1.37 -0.30
CA LEU A 91 7.40 -2.46 -1.15
C LEU A 91 6.42 -2.77 -2.27
N TYR A 92 5.13 -2.83 -1.94
CA TYR A 92 4.08 -2.92 -2.94
C TYR A 92 2.71 -2.50 -2.41
N LEU A 93 1.84 -2.10 -3.33
CA LEU A 93 0.39 -1.99 -3.15
C LEU A 93 -0.28 -2.71 -4.32
N SER A 94 -1.12 -3.71 -4.03
CA SER A 94 -1.73 -4.58 -5.03
C SER A 94 -3.24 -4.62 -4.88
N PHE A 95 -3.93 -4.47 -6.00
CA PHE A 95 -5.39 -4.52 -6.07
C PHE A 95 -5.82 -5.83 -6.74
N GLY A 96 -6.63 -6.62 -6.03
CA GLY A 96 -7.22 -7.85 -6.53
C GLY A 96 -6.45 -9.13 -6.21
N GLY A 97 -5.26 -9.06 -5.60
CA GLY A 97 -4.59 -10.26 -5.11
C GLY A 97 -3.23 -10.01 -4.47
N ASP A 98 -2.67 -11.07 -3.88
CA ASP A 98 -1.40 -11.05 -3.17
C ASP A 98 -0.24 -11.28 -4.15
N PRO A 99 0.61 -10.27 -4.39
CA PRO A 99 1.70 -10.39 -5.35
C PRO A 99 2.85 -11.25 -4.83
N ASP A 100 2.94 -11.53 -3.52
CA ASP A 100 4.01 -12.33 -2.93
C ASP A 100 3.46 -13.40 -1.98
N SER A 101 2.52 -14.22 -2.46
CA SER A 101 1.84 -15.24 -1.65
C SER A 101 2.76 -16.24 -0.94
N LEU A 102 3.99 -16.42 -1.44
CA LEU A 102 5.01 -17.30 -0.86
C LEU A 102 6.07 -16.56 -0.03
N ASN A 103 5.96 -15.24 0.14
CA ASN A 103 6.92 -14.39 0.87
C ASN A 103 8.36 -14.55 0.37
N THR A 104 8.52 -14.61 -0.96
CA THR A 104 9.81 -14.79 -1.65
C THR A 104 10.46 -13.45 -2.03
N GLY A 105 9.72 -12.34 -1.93
CA GLY A 105 10.11 -11.03 -2.46
C GLY A 105 9.94 -10.90 -3.98
N ILE A 106 9.50 -11.95 -4.67
CA ILE A 106 9.24 -11.91 -6.12
C ILE A 106 7.77 -11.62 -6.36
N LEU A 107 7.48 -10.38 -6.75
CA LEU A 107 6.12 -9.91 -7.01
C LEU A 107 5.58 -10.49 -8.33
N LYS A 108 4.44 -11.17 -8.28
CA LYS A 108 3.76 -11.74 -9.44
C LYS A 108 2.30 -11.32 -9.48
N PRO A 109 1.77 -10.89 -10.65
CA PRO A 109 0.36 -10.64 -10.79
C PRO A 109 -0.43 -11.94 -10.63
N GLY A 110 -1.45 -11.91 -9.78
CA GLY A 110 -2.27 -13.06 -9.45
C GLY A 110 -3.52 -12.60 -8.72
N LEU A 111 -4.67 -13.15 -9.10
CA LEU A 111 -5.93 -12.83 -8.43
C LEU A 111 -6.11 -13.73 -7.21
N ILE A 112 -6.61 -13.13 -6.13
CA ILE A 112 -7.17 -13.87 -5.00
C ILE A 112 -8.69 -13.80 -5.10
N GLU A 113 -9.30 -14.99 -5.15
CA GLU A 113 -10.75 -15.14 -5.32
C GLU A 113 -11.25 -14.32 -6.53
N ASP A 114 -12.23 -13.43 -6.31
CA ASP A 114 -12.81 -12.56 -7.33
C ASP A 114 -12.11 -11.20 -7.45
N GLY A 115 -11.01 -10.96 -6.72
CA GLY A 115 -10.26 -9.71 -6.73
C GLY A 115 -10.84 -8.60 -5.87
N ALA A 116 -11.49 -8.96 -4.76
CA ALA A 116 -12.12 -8.06 -3.79
C ALA A 116 -11.21 -7.77 -2.59
N ALA A 117 -9.93 -7.49 -2.84
CA ALA A 117 -8.95 -7.27 -1.79
C ALA A 117 -7.86 -6.29 -2.22
N ILE A 118 -7.28 -5.60 -1.25
CA ILE A 118 -6.11 -4.74 -1.43
C ILE A 118 -5.01 -5.27 -0.51
N PHE A 119 -3.85 -5.58 -1.06
CA PHE A 119 -2.68 -6.04 -0.33
C PHE A 119 -1.61 -4.97 -0.34
N TYR A 120 -0.93 -4.76 0.77
CA TYR A 120 0.23 -3.88 0.80
C TYR A 120 1.28 -4.36 1.80
N GLN A 121 2.51 -3.93 1.58
CA GLN A 121 3.60 -4.16 2.51
C GLN A 121 4.57 -2.98 2.46
N VAL A 122 5.03 -2.55 3.64
CA VAL A 122 6.10 -1.56 3.78
C VAL A 122 7.38 -2.24 4.28
N GLU A 123 8.52 -1.63 4.03
CA GLU A 123 9.83 -2.10 4.47
C GLU A 123 9.86 -2.26 6.00
N GLY A 124 10.28 -3.44 6.47
CA GLY A 124 10.28 -3.80 7.90
C GLY A 124 8.89 -4.09 8.48
N GLY A 125 7.81 -3.83 7.73
CA GLY A 125 6.44 -4.14 8.10
C GLY A 125 5.98 -5.54 7.67
N SER A 126 4.89 -5.99 8.27
CA SER A 126 4.21 -7.22 7.86
C SER A 126 3.31 -6.97 6.67
N LYS A 127 3.00 -8.04 5.93
CA LYS A 127 1.99 -7.98 4.87
C LYS A 127 0.62 -7.66 5.47
N GLN A 128 -0.05 -6.66 4.91
CA GLN A 128 -1.39 -6.24 5.30
C GLN A 128 -2.40 -6.56 4.19
N VAL A 129 -3.66 -6.80 4.59
CA VAL A 129 -4.76 -7.07 3.68
C VAL A 129 -6.01 -6.30 4.11
N ILE A 130 -6.64 -5.63 3.14
CA ILE A 130 -7.94 -4.98 3.27
C ILE A 130 -8.93 -5.75 2.41
N TRP A 131 -9.86 -6.46 3.07
CA TRP A 131 -10.93 -7.20 2.40
C TRP A 131 -12.10 -6.28 2.10
N LEU A 132 -12.55 -6.27 0.84
CA LEU A 132 -13.69 -5.49 0.40
C LEU A 132 -14.89 -6.39 0.10
N PRO A 133 -16.13 -5.85 0.12
CA PRO A 133 -17.32 -6.60 -0.25
C PRO A 133 -17.22 -7.18 -1.67
N LYS A 134 -17.25 -8.53 -1.78
CA LYS A 134 -17.03 -9.28 -3.03
C LYS A 134 -18.04 -8.99 -4.14
N GLU A 135 -19.25 -8.63 -3.77
CA GLU A 135 -20.33 -8.28 -4.70
C GLU A 135 -20.12 -6.91 -5.34
N THR A 136 -19.35 -6.05 -4.67
CA THR A 136 -19.19 -4.63 -4.99
C THR A 136 -17.85 -4.38 -5.69
N TYR A 137 -16.78 -5.00 -5.21
CA TYR A 137 -15.42 -4.70 -5.66
C TYR A 137 -14.79 -5.92 -6.33
N LYS A 138 -14.47 -5.81 -7.62
CA LYS A 138 -13.71 -6.82 -8.38
C LYS A 138 -12.64 -6.14 -9.21
N PHE A 139 -11.46 -5.94 -8.63
CA PHE A 139 -10.36 -5.22 -9.29
C PHE A 139 -9.69 -6.05 -10.37
N ARG A 140 -9.39 -5.43 -11.52
CA ARG A 140 -8.70 -6.05 -12.64
C ARG A 140 -7.71 -5.06 -13.26
N GLU A 141 -6.51 -5.52 -13.57
CA GLU A 141 -5.56 -4.76 -14.38
C GLU A 141 -6.12 -4.56 -15.80
N GLY A 142 -6.07 -3.32 -16.26
CA GLY A 142 -6.35 -2.93 -17.62
C GLY A 142 -5.14 -3.03 -18.52
N THR A 143 -5.37 -3.39 -19.77
CA THR A 143 -4.41 -3.28 -20.87
C THR A 143 -5.00 -2.43 -21.98
N TYR A 144 -4.19 -1.60 -22.63
CA TYR A 144 -4.65 -0.73 -23.70
C TYR A 144 -4.55 -1.48 -25.04
N VAL A 145 -5.69 -1.76 -25.67
CA VAL A 145 -5.80 -2.50 -26.92
C VAL A 145 -6.81 -1.78 -27.82
N ASP A 146 -6.45 -1.55 -29.08
CA ASP A 146 -7.33 -0.94 -30.09
C ASP A 146 -8.03 0.35 -29.61
N HIS A 147 -7.22 1.24 -29.02
CA HIS A 147 -7.63 2.53 -28.47
C HIS A 147 -8.56 2.47 -27.24
N LYS A 148 -8.73 1.30 -26.62
CA LYS A 148 -9.58 1.11 -25.45
C LYS A 148 -8.87 0.33 -24.35
N TRP A 149 -9.17 0.68 -23.11
CA TRP A 149 -8.74 -0.13 -21.96
C TRP A 149 -9.63 -1.36 -21.83
N VAL A 150 -9.03 -2.55 -21.76
CA VAL A 150 -9.75 -3.83 -21.62
C VAL A 150 -9.13 -4.65 -20.49
N ILE A 151 -9.88 -5.61 -19.94
CA ILE A 151 -9.38 -6.51 -18.90
C ILE A 151 -8.23 -7.35 -19.48
N LYS A 152 -7.07 -7.32 -18.83
CA LYS A 152 -5.88 -8.06 -19.25
C LYS A 152 -6.08 -9.58 -19.06
N GLY A 153 -6.18 -10.31 -20.17
CA GLY A 153 -6.31 -11.77 -20.19
C GLY A 153 -7.53 -12.29 -19.40
N ALA A 154 -7.29 -13.27 -18.52
CA ALA A 154 -8.30 -13.80 -17.60
C ALA A 154 -8.60 -12.87 -16.40
N GLY A 155 -7.96 -11.69 -16.35
CA GLY A 155 -7.94 -10.82 -15.20
C GLY A 155 -6.68 -11.03 -14.37
N GLN A 156 -5.93 -9.96 -14.15
CA GLN A 156 -4.76 -9.94 -13.27
C GLN A 156 -4.96 -8.89 -12.18
N SER A 157 -4.24 -9.02 -11.06
CA SER A 157 -4.14 -7.95 -10.07
C SER A 157 -3.29 -6.81 -10.62
N TYR A 158 -3.59 -5.58 -10.18
CA TYR A 158 -2.76 -4.42 -10.49
C TYR A 158 -1.76 -4.19 -9.36
N ILE A 159 -0.46 -4.10 -9.66
CA ILE A 159 0.61 -3.96 -8.66
C ILE A 159 1.33 -2.63 -8.85
N VAL A 160 1.44 -1.87 -7.75
CA VAL A 160 2.33 -0.72 -7.60
C VAL A 160 3.59 -1.20 -6.90
N HIS A 161 4.77 -0.96 -7.50
CA HIS A 161 6.05 -1.53 -7.07
C HIS A 161 6.88 -0.62 -6.14
N SER A 162 6.45 0.61 -5.90
CA SER A 162 7.20 1.56 -5.06
C SER A 162 6.29 2.65 -4.47
N GLY A 163 6.81 3.30 -3.44
CA GLY A 163 6.23 4.51 -2.87
C GLY A 163 6.28 5.73 -3.78
N GLY A 164 5.82 6.86 -3.25
CA GLY A 164 5.74 8.13 -3.96
C GLY A 164 4.33 8.48 -4.40
N LYS A 165 4.24 9.47 -5.30
CA LYS A 165 2.97 9.96 -5.83
C LYS A 165 2.62 9.20 -7.10
N ILE A 166 1.49 8.50 -7.10
CA ILE A 166 1.00 7.76 -8.26
C ILE A 166 -0.47 8.10 -8.51
N THR A 167 -0.83 8.27 -9.78
CA THR A 167 -2.21 8.50 -10.19
C THR A 167 -2.73 7.28 -10.94
N LEU A 168 -3.82 6.71 -10.44
CA LEU A 168 -4.49 5.56 -11.03
C LEU A 168 -5.91 5.94 -11.44
N VAL A 169 -6.35 5.36 -12.55
CA VAL A 169 -7.72 5.48 -13.03
C VAL A 169 -8.44 4.17 -12.77
N PHE A 170 -9.62 4.29 -12.17
CA PHE A 170 -10.54 3.21 -11.89
C PHE A 170 -11.75 3.40 -12.79
N GLU A 171 -11.99 2.45 -13.70
CA GLU A 171 -13.15 2.47 -14.59
C GLU A 171 -14.09 1.33 -14.21
N ARG A 172 -15.39 1.63 -14.10
CA ARG A 172 -16.42 0.61 -13.97
C ARG A 172 -16.68 -0.02 -15.33
N VAL A 173 -16.44 -1.33 -15.44
CA VAL A 173 -16.61 -2.08 -16.69
C VAL A 173 -17.43 -3.34 -16.45
N GLN A 174 -18.05 -3.86 -17.50
CA GLN A 174 -18.81 -5.10 -17.50
C GLN A 174 -18.26 -6.02 -18.57
N LYS A 175 -18.06 -7.29 -18.23
CA LYS A 175 -17.69 -8.35 -19.17
C LYS A 175 -18.50 -9.60 -18.83
N ASN A 176 -19.14 -10.22 -19.81
CA ASN A 176 -20.02 -11.38 -19.62
C ASN A 176 -21.09 -11.15 -18.52
N ARG A 177 -21.67 -9.94 -18.45
CA ARG A 177 -22.64 -9.52 -17.42
C ARG A 177 -22.11 -9.45 -15.99
N ILE A 178 -20.80 -9.56 -15.79
CA ILE A 178 -20.14 -9.38 -14.49
C ILE A 178 -19.47 -8.01 -14.47
N ILE A 179 -19.66 -7.27 -13.37
CA ILE A 179 -19.09 -5.93 -13.18
C ILE A 179 -17.71 -6.06 -12.55
N TYR A 180 -16.76 -5.30 -13.08
CA TYR A 180 -15.39 -5.18 -12.62
C TYR A 180 -15.00 -3.71 -12.46
N ILE A 181 -13.94 -3.50 -11.69
CA ILE A 181 -13.24 -2.23 -11.60
C ILE A 181 -11.91 -2.41 -12.31
N LEU A 182 -11.81 -1.82 -13.50
CA LEU A 182 -10.60 -1.82 -14.30
C LEU A 182 -9.64 -0.76 -13.75
N ILE A 183 -8.38 -1.14 -13.53
CA ILE A 183 -7.34 -0.25 -13.03
C ILE A 183 -6.28 -0.07 -14.10
N HIS A 184 -5.93 1.17 -14.38
CA HIS A 184 -4.78 1.48 -15.22
C HIS A 184 -4.07 2.74 -14.71
N GLY A 185 -2.76 2.79 -14.91
CA GLY A 185 -1.98 4.00 -14.67
C GLY A 185 -2.35 5.09 -15.68
N THR A 186 -2.25 6.35 -15.24
CA THR A 186 -1.99 7.46 -16.17
C THR A 186 -0.50 7.52 -16.37
N ASP A 187 0.00 6.92 -17.45
CA ASP A 187 1.35 7.18 -17.93
C ASP A 187 1.41 8.64 -18.41
N GLU A 188 1.93 9.56 -17.58
CA GLU A 188 2.51 10.82 -18.06
C GLU A 188 3.90 10.55 -18.69
N SER A 189 3.97 9.58 -19.60
CA SER A 189 5.16 9.26 -20.38
C SER A 189 4.78 9.05 -21.85
N THR A 190 4.10 10.06 -22.40
CA THR A 190 4.05 10.31 -23.84
C THR A 190 4.16 11.82 -24.10
N VAL A 191 5.40 12.32 -24.09
CA VAL A 191 5.90 13.34 -25.02
C VAL A 191 7.32 12.94 -25.41
#